data_AF-A0A258L3D0-F1
#
_entry.id   AF-A0A258L3D0-F1
#
_cell.length_a   1.000
_cell.length_b   1.000
_cell.length_c   1.000
_cell.angle_alpha   90.00
_cell.angle_beta   90.00
_cell.angle_gamma   90.00
#
_symmetry.space_group_name_H-M   'P 1'
#
loop_
_entity.id
_entity.type
_entity.pdbx_description
1 polymer ?
#
loop_
_entity_poly.entity_id
_entity_poly.type
_entity_poly.pdbx_seq_one_letter_code
_entity_poly.pdbx_strand_id
1 'polypeptide(L)'
;MTVLMPYIPPNVYLLADNLDAALAAGEDIMKATLHWGTGADRNGAAIASKRAAQRSVLENVRMLEQVLVARVLKSRERSEEIAKRDPRFATVARLYNAGTAILIEAVSDFGDPASIDFENGGGAVSFLRTRGLLTEDAPGPSDGQTLKFRDSFLVAGRIRLGTLLDLVAMYLDTLETHFDLFSDVAIEPDLLPGEIDPDTVQLDASSTDDIESDDPAADSPESSVDDASEDVTSPSDADSLRDALLEVRNLVALDQR
;
A
#
# COMPACT_ATOMS: atom_id res chain seq x y z
N MET A 1 18.94 -7.09 38.64
CA MET A 1 19.56 -7.49 37.37
C MET A 1 18.72 -6.82 36.30
N THR A 2 19.12 -5.61 35.88
CA THR A 2 18.34 -4.79 34.94
C THR A 2 18.41 -5.45 33.57
N VAL A 3 17.28 -5.97 33.10
CA VAL A 3 17.11 -6.41 31.71
C VAL A 3 17.07 -5.14 30.89
N LEU A 4 18.23 -4.71 30.37
CA LEU A 4 18.28 -3.68 29.33
C LEU A 4 17.58 -4.28 28.11
N MET A 5 16.33 -3.88 27.88
CA MET A 5 15.64 -4.23 26.64
C MET A 5 16.46 -3.75 25.45
N PRO A 6 16.57 -4.56 24.38
CA PRO A 6 17.25 -4.14 23.16
C PRO A 6 16.48 -2.97 22.55
N TYR A 7 17.13 -1.81 22.44
CA TYR A 7 16.58 -0.67 21.71
C TYR A 7 16.49 -1.02 20.23
N ILE A 8 15.27 -1.12 19.70
CA ILE A 8 15.01 -1.35 18.27
C ILE A 8 14.93 0.02 17.57
N PRO A 9 15.80 0.30 16.59
CA PRO A 9 15.76 1.56 15.86
C PRO A 9 14.42 1.74 15.09
N PRO A 10 13.80 2.94 15.10
CA PRO A 10 12.52 3.18 14.42
C PRO A 10 12.48 2.84 12.93
N ASN A 11 13.63 2.93 12.24
CA ASN A 11 13.73 2.59 10.83
C ASN A 11 13.56 1.08 10.55
N VAL A 12 13.72 0.21 11.56
CA VAL A 12 13.45 -1.24 11.45
C VAL A 12 11.95 -1.48 11.34
N TYR A 13 11.12 -0.83 12.16
CA TYR A 13 9.66 -0.93 12.04
C TYR A 13 9.13 -0.39 10.71
N LEU A 14 9.68 0.75 10.25
CA LEU A 14 9.31 1.28 8.92
C LEU A 14 9.74 0.34 7.79
N LEU A 15 10.86 -0.38 7.94
CA LEU A 15 11.24 -1.39 6.97
C LEU A 15 10.22 -2.53 6.96
N ALA A 16 9.88 -3.08 8.13
CA ALA A 16 8.90 -4.15 8.26
C ALA A 16 7.54 -3.76 7.65
N ASP A 17 7.02 -2.57 7.98
CA ASP A 17 5.76 -2.04 7.41
C ASP A 17 5.77 -1.97 5.87
N ASN A 18 6.90 -1.56 5.27
CA ASN A 18 7.00 -1.56 3.80
C ASN A 18 7.06 -2.98 3.22
N LEU A 19 7.67 -3.95 3.91
CA LEU A 19 7.70 -5.34 3.48
C LEU A 19 6.30 -5.96 3.59
N ASP A 20 5.59 -5.73 4.70
CA ASP A 20 4.21 -6.19 4.90
C ASP A 20 3.25 -5.58 3.87
N ALA A 21 3.33 -4.27 3.64
CA ALA A 21 2.52 -3.62 2.62
C ALA A 21 2.83 -4.15 1.20
N ALA A 22 4.08 -4.51 0.92
CA ALA A 22 4.45 -5.18 -0.33
C ALA A 22 3.84 -6.59 -0.43
N LEU A 23 3.90 -7.39 0.63
CA LEU A 23 3.29 -8.72 0.67
C LEU A 23 1.77 -8.63 0.46
N ALA A 24 1.10 -7.73 1.20
CA ALA A 24 -0.34 -7.50 1.07
C ALA A 24 -0.74 -7.12 -0.37
N ALA A 25 -0.02 -6.18 -1.00
CA ALA A 25 -0.28 -5.80 -2.38
C ALA A 25 -0.07 -6.97 -3.36
N GLY A 26 0.96 -7.78 -3.15
CA GLY A 26 1.21 -8.99 -3.94
C GLY A 26 0.13 -10.05 -3.81
N GLU A 27 -0.34 -10.29 -2.59
CA GLU A 27 -1.46 -11.19 -2.33
C GLU A 27 -2.75 -10.72 -2.97
N ASP A 28 -3.03 -9.42 -2.91
CA ASP A 28 -4.23 -8.86 -3.52
C ASP A 28 -4.20 -8.91 -5.05
N ILE A 29 -3.01 -8.80 -5.67
CA ILE A 29 -2.83 -9.12 -7.10
C ILE A 29 -3.23 -10.57 -7.35
N MET A 30 -2.78 -11.53 -6.54
CA MET A 30 -3.09 -12.96 -6.73
C MET A 30 -4.57 -13.30 -6.53
N LYS A 31 -5.29 -12.53 -5.71
CA LYS A 31 -6.74 -12.67 -5.51
C LYS A 31 -7.53 -12.15 -6.70
N ALA A 32 -6.97 -11.21 -7.48
CA ALA A 32 -7.64 -10.65 -8.63
C ALA A 32 -7.94 -11.72 -9.70
N THR A 33 -9.07 -11.57 -10.38
CA THR A 33 -9.49 -12.47 -11.46
C THR A 33 -10.10 -11.66 -12.60
N LEU A 34 -9.57 -11.84 -13.81
CA LEU A 34 -10.04 -11.16 -15.01
C LEU A 34 -10.86 -12.10 -15.87
N HIS A 35 -12.12 -11.75 -16.10
CA HIS A 35 -12.99 -12.44 -17.05
C HIS A 35 -12.93 -11.72 -18.39
N TRP A 36 -12.31 -12.36 -19.39
CA TRP A 36 -12.14 -11.80 -20.71
C TRP A 36 -13.31 -12.14 -21.63
N GLY A 37 -13.61 -11.21 -22.53
CA GLY A 37 -14.64 -11.38 -23.53
C GLY A 37 -16.00 -10.81 -23.15
N THR A 38 -16.92 -10.86 -24.11
CA THR A 38 -18.32 -10.42 -23.95
C THR A 38 -19.27 -11.61 -23.92
N GLY A 39 -18.80 -12.80 -24.33
CA GLY A 39 -19.63 -13.97 -24.50
C GLY A 39 -20.65 -13.79 -25.63
N ALA A 40 -21.80 -14.44 -25.49
CA ALA A 40 -22.89 -14.39 -26.48
C ALA A 40 -23.72 -13.09 -26.47
N ASP A 41 -23.35 -12.09 -25.65
CA ASP A 41 -24.11 -10.86 -25.52
C ASP A 41 -24.10 -10.07 -26.84
N ARG A 42 -25.29 -9.69 -27.29
CA ARG A 42 -25.48 -8.84 -28.47
C ARG A 42 -25.98 -7.44 -28.14
N ASN A 43 -26.24 -7.17 -26.86
CA ASN A 43 -26.68 -5.86 -26.39
C ASN A 43 -25.45 -4.96 -26.16
N GLY A 44 -25.39 -3.82 -26.86
CA GLY A 44 -24.30 -2.86 -26.76
C GLY A 44 -24.07 -2.35 -25.33
N ALA A 45 -25.12 -2.15 -24.53
CA ALA A 45 -24.99 -1.72 -23.14
C ALA A 45 -24.33 -2.79 -22.24
N ALA A 46 -24.70 -4.07 -22.45
CA ALA A 46 -24.10 -5.19 -21.71
C ALA A 46 -22.62 -5.38 -22.08
N ILE A 47 -22.30 -5.23 -23.37
CA ILE A 47 -20.92 -5.26 -23.87
C ILE A 47 -20.09 -4.14 -23.22
N ALA A 48 -20.60 -2.90 -23.23
CA ALA A 48 -19.90 -1.75 -22.65
C ALA A 48 -19.64 -1.95 -21.14
N SER A 49 -20.63 -2.44 -20.39
CA SER A 49 -20.48 -2.75 -18.96
C SER A 49 -19.40 -3.80 -18.69
N LYS A 50 -19.36 -4.90 -19.47
CA LYS A 50 -18.31 -5.93 -19.34
C LYS A 50 -16.92 -5.38 -19.65
N ARG A 51 -16.79 -4.51 -20.67
CA ARG A 51 -15.52 -3.85 -20.99
C ARG A 51 -15.07 -2.89 -19.89
N ALA A 52 -15.99 -2.14 -19.29
CA ALA A 52 -15.69 -1.29 -18.14
C ALA A 52 -15.20 -2.11 -16.93
N ALA A 53 -15.87 -3.24 -16.64
CA ALA A 53 -15.44 -4.15 -15.57
C ALA A 53 -14.04 -4.75 -15.82
N GLN A 54 -13.75 -5.15 -17.06
CA GLN A 54 -12.41 -5.62 -17.45
C GLN A 54 -11.33 -4.55 -17.23
N ARG A 55 -11.62 -3.31 -17.65
CA ARG A 55 -10.71 -2.18 -17.47
C ARG A 55 -10.46 -1.91 -15.99
N SER A 56 -11.51 -1.87 -15.18
CA SER A 56 -11.38 -1.64 -13.72
C SER A 56 -10.52 -2.71 -13.04
N VAL A 57 -10.68 -4.00 -13.38
CA VAL A 57 -9.82 -5.05 -12.83
C VAL A 57 -8.34 -4.84 -13.21
N LEU A 58 -8.07 -4.50 -14.47
CA LEU A 58 -6.71 -4.26 -14.95
C LEU A 58 -6.08 -3.03 -14.29
N GLU A 59 -6.84 -1.94 -14.13
CA GLU A 59 -6.42 -0.73 -13.43
C GLU A 59 -6.12 -1.00 -11.96
N ASN A 60 -6.96 -1.78 -11.28
CA ASN A 60 -6.73 -2.17 -9.89
C ASN A 60 -5.45 -3.00 -9.74
N VAL A 61 -5.25 -4.01 -10.58
CA VAL A 61 -4.03 -4.84 -10.56
C VAL A 61 -2.79 -3.98 -10.84
N ARG A 62 -2.90 -3.02 -11.76
CA ARG A 62 -1.82 -2.09 -12.07
C ARG A 62 -1.49 -1.18 -10.88
N MET A 63 -2.50 -0.66 -10.20
CA MET A 63 -2.32 0.15 -8.99
C MET A 63 -1.63 -0.67 -7.90
N LEU A 64 -2.09 -1.89 -7.64
CA LEU A 64 -1.45 -2.79 -6.68
C LEU A 64 0.00 -3.10 -7.06
N GLU A 65 0.28 -3.30 -8.35
CA GLU A 65 1.65 -3.48 -8.85
C GLU A 65 2.52 -2.25 -8.58
N GLN A 66 2.01 -1.03 -8.81
CA GLN A 66 2.72 0.20 -8.51
C GLN A 66 3.00 0.36 -7.01
N VAL A 67 2.02 0.04 -6.17
CA VAL A 67 2.17 0.03 -4.70
C VAL A 67 3.24 -0.97 -4.29
N LEU A 68 3.17 -2.21 -4.79
CA LEU A 68 4.17 -3.26 -4.53
C LEU A 68 5.58 -2.77 -4.89
N VAL A 69 5.77 -2.23 -6.09
CA VAL A 69 7.08 -1.72 -6.54
C VAL A 69 7.55 -0.57 -5.66
N ALA A 70 6.69 0.42 -5.37
CA ALA A 70 7.05 1.56 -4.53
C ALA A 70 7.48 1.12 -3.12
N ARG A 71 6.74 0.19 -2.51
CA ARG A 71 7.03 -0.35 -1.18
C ARG A 71 8.34 -1.14 -1.17
N VAL A 72 8.60 -1.96 -2.18
CA VAL A 72 9.88 -2.66 -2.32
C VAL A 72 11.02 -1.65 -2.47
N LEU A 73 10.89 -0.61 -3.30
CA LEU A 73 11.96 0.39 -3.43
C LEU A 73 12.21 1.15 -2.12
N LYS A 74 11.14 1.52 -1.40
CA LYS A 74 11.29 2.19 -0.11
C LYS A 74 11.95 1.31 0.94
N SER A 75 11.59 0.02 0.97
CA SER A 75 12.22 -0.96 1.86
C SER A 75 13.73 -1.12 1.56
N ARG A 76 14.17 -0.99 0.30
CA ARG A 76 15.60 -1.06 -0.04
C ARG A 76 16.40 0.10 0.53
N GLU A 77 15.88 1.33 0.42
CA GLU A 77 16.50 2.51 1.03
C GLU A 77 16.69 2.29 2.54
N ARG A 78 15.65 1.81 3.23
CA ARG A 78 15.70 1.51 4.67
C ARG A 78 16.65 0.37 5.02
N SER A 79 16.67 -0.68 4.19
CA SER A 79 17.61 -1.81 4.29
C SER A 79 19.08 -1.32 4.27
N GLU A 80 19.42 -0.37 3.40
CA GLU A 80 20.77 0.20 3.32
C GLU A 80 21.14 1.02 4.56
N GLU A 81 20.19 1.82 5.07
CA GLU A 81 20.37 2.58 6.30
C GLU A 81 20.65 1.67 7.50
N ILE A 82 19.93 0.55 7.60
CA ILE A 82 20.15 -0.45 8.65
C ILE A 82 21.50 -1.13 8.46
N ALA A 83 21.85 -1.55 7.24
CA ALA A 83 23.14 -2.19 6.94
C ALA A 83 24.36 -1.33 7.29
N LYS A 84 24.24 0.00 7.16
CA LYS A 84 25.30 0.96 7.56
C LYS A 84 25.50 1.03 9.07
N ARG A 85 24.44 0.79 9.85
CA ARG A 85 24.44 0.88 11.32
C ARG A 85 24.70 -0.46 12.00
N ASP A 86 24.24 -1.55 11.40
CA ASP A 86 24.45 -2.92 11.88
C ASP A 86 25.18 -3.77 10.84
N PRO A 87 26.52 -3.93 10.97
CA PRO A 87 27.32 -4.75 10.08
C PRO A 87 26.93 -6.24 10.06
N ARG A 88 26.27 -6.76 11.10
CA ARG A 88 25.86 -8.17 11.17
C ARG A 88 24.70 -8.43 10.20
N PHE A 89 23.81 -7.46 10.06
CA PHE A 89 22.67 -7.53 9.15
C PHE A 89 23.04 -7.17 7.69
N ALA A 90 24.18 -6.51 7.49
CA ALA A 90 24.59 -6.00 6.18
C ALA A 90 24.66 -7.05 5.05
N THR A 91 25.00 -8.30 5.35
CA THR A 91 25.05 -9.36 4.33
C THR A 91 23.66 -9.71 3.80
N VAL A 92 22.68 -9.82 4.68
CA VAL A 92 21.28 -10.13 4.30
C VAL A 92 20.68 -8.94 3.56
N ALA A 93 20.88 -7.72 4.06
CA ALA A 93 20.46 -6.49 3.39
C ALA A 93 21.00 -6.37 1.96
N ARG A 94 22.28 -6.71 1.74
CA ARG A 94 22.88 -6.74 0.39
C ARG A 94 22.22 -7.77 -0.52
N LEU A 95 21.91 -8.96 -0.01
CA LEU A 95 21.24 -10.01 -0.80
C LEU A 95 19.84 -9.55 -1.23
N TYR A 96 19.06 -8.97 -0.30
CA TYR A 96 17.74 -8.42 -0.59
C TYR A 96 17.81 -7.31 -1.65
N ASN A 97 18.71 -6.34 -1.47
CA ASN A 97 18.85 -5.22 -2.39
C ASN A 97 19.35 -5.65 -3.78
N ALA A 98 20.24 -6.66 -3.83
CA ALA A 98 20.69 -7.23 -5.10
C ALA A 98 19.58 -8.01 -5.81
N GLY A 99 18.79 -8.81 -5.08
CA GLY A 99 17.68 -9.59 -5.63
C GLY A 99 16.54 -8.71 -6.16
N THR A 100 16.37 -7.52 -5.60
CA THR A 100 15.35 -6.54 -6.02
C THR A 100 15.91 -5.43 -6.92
N ALA A 101 17.20 -5.50 -7.31
CA ALA A 101 17.88 -4.50 -8.14
C ALA A 101 17.13 -4.20 -9.45
N ILE A 102 16.59 -5.24 -10.07
CA ILE A 102 15.89 -5.20 -11.36
C ILE A 102 14.68 -4.26 -11.38
N LEU A 103 14.11 -3.95 -10.21
CA LEU A 103 12.94 -3.07 -10.10
C LEU A 103 13.30 -1.58 -10.24
N ILE A 104 14.56 -1.17 -10.02
CA ILE A 104 14.97 0.24 -10.19
C ILE A 104 14.78 0.67 -11.64
N GLU A 105 15.26 -0.15 -12.58
CA GLU A 105 15.14 0.13 -14.00
C GLU A 105 13.70 0.08 -14.50
N ALA A 106 12.81 -0.58 -13.76
CA ALA A 106 11.41 -0.65 -14.12
C ALA A 106 10.64 0.63 -13.78
N VAL A 107 11.14 1.47 -12.86
CA VAL A 107 10.48 2.73 -12.44
C VAL A 107 10.39 3.72 -13.59
N SER A 108 11.39 3.77 -14.47
CA SER A 108 11.35 4.66 -15.64
C SER A 108 10.14 4.39 -16.53
N ASP A 109 9.70 3.14 -16.58
CA ASP A 109 8.60 2.68 -17.44
C ASP A 109 7.23 3.03 -16.84
N PHE A 110 7.12 3.15 -15.51
CA PHE A 110 5.88 3.57 -14.83
C PHE A 110 5.57 5.06 -14.95
N GLY A 111 6.56 5.88 -15.33
CA GLY A 111 6.43 7.34 -15.41
C GLY A 111 6.08 7.89 -16.80
N ASP A 112 5.94 7.03 -17.82
CA ASP A 112 5.63 7.47 -19.20
C ASP A 112 4.13 7.33 -19.51
N PRO A 113 3.31 8.40 -19.40
CA PRO A 113 1.87 8.34 -19.65
C PRO A 113 1.51 7.86 -21.07
N ALA A 114 2.40 8.01 -22.06
CA ALA A 114 2.15 7.55 -23.44
C ALA A 114 2.25 6.02 -23.58
N SER A 115 3.11 5.37 -22.80
CA SER A 115 3.18 3.90 -22.71
C SER A 115 2.03 3.27 -21.91
N ILE A 116 1.26 4.13 -21.22
CA ILE A 116 0.33 3.77 -20.13
C ILE A 116 -1.13 3.92 -20.55
N ASP A 117 -1.41 4.70 -21.61
CA ASP A 117 -2.75 5.08 -22.01
C ASP A 117 -3.50 3.97 -22.76
N PHE A 118 -4.62 3.54 -22.15
CA PHE A 118 -5.50 2.53 -22.74
C PHE A 118 -6.27 3.07 -23.94
N GLU A 119 -6.53 4.38 -23.98
CA GLU A 119 -7.30 5.05 -25.04
C GLU A 119 -6.49 5.17 -26.35
N ASN A 120 -5.16 5.12 -26.28
CA ASN A 120 -4.26 5.18 -27.45
C ASN A 120 -3.88 3.80 -28.03
N GLY A 121 -4.56 2.73 -27.64
CA GLY A 121 -4.38 1.40 -28.26
C GLY A 121 -3.24 0.55 -27.67
N GLY A 122 -2.60 0.98 -26.59
CA GLY A 122 -1.73 0.13 -25.75
C GLY A 122 -2.50 -0.81 -24.80
N GLY A 123 -3.83 -0.67 -24.77
CA GLY A 123 -4.64 -0.82 -23.57
C GLY A 123 -5.29 -2.16 -23.25
N ALA A 124 -4.53 -3.17 -22.83
CA ALA A 124 -4.95 -4.33 -22.03
C ALA A 124 -4.16 -5.55 -22.48
N VAL A 125 -4.21 -5.86 -23.78
CA VAL A 125 -3.53 -7.03 -24.34
C VAL A 125 -2.01 -6.87 -24.24
N SER A 126 -1.49 -5.65 -24.46
CA SER A 126 -0.07 -5.36 -24.23
C SER A 126 0.30 -5.56 -22.77
N PHE A 127 -0.49 -5.03 -21.83
CA PHE A 127 -0.28 -5.23 -20.40
C PHE A 127 -0.29 -6.73 -20.02
N LEU A 128 -1.29 -7.48 -20.45
CA LEU A 128 -1.37 -8.92 -20.19
C LEU A 128 -0.15 -9.68 -20.76
N ARG A 129 0.33 -9.28 -21.94
CA ARG A 129 1.51 -9.89 -22.58
C ARG A 129 2.80 -9.56 -21.82
N THR A 130 3.05 -8.28 -21.52
CA THR A 130 4.26 -7.87 -20.79
C THR A 130 4.31 -8.43 -19.37
N ARG A 131 3.16 -8.75 -18.78
CA ARG A 131 3.05 -9.41 -17.48
C ARG A 131 3.08 -10.94 -17.52
N GLY A 132 3.28 -11.53 -18.70
CA GLY A 132 3.43 -12.98 -18.88
C GLY A 132 2.12 -13.77 -18.80
N LEU A 133 0.96 -13.11 -18.92
CA LEU A 133 -0.36 -13.76 -18.94
C LEU A 133 -0.78 -14.20 -20.35
N LEU A 134 -0.10 -13.71 -21.38
CA LEU A 134 -0.26 -14.11 -22.77
C LEU A 134 1.09 -14.49 -23.37
N THR A 135 1.10 -15.47 -24.27
CA THR A 135 2.27 -15.78 -25.08
C THR A 135 2.53 -14.65 -26.09
N GLU A 136 3.77 -14.50 -26.52
CA GLU A 136 4.18 -13.44 -27.45
C GLU A 136 3.35 -13.47 -28.75
N ASP A 137 3.14 -14.67 -29.30
CA ASP A 137 2.40 -14.89 -30.55
C ASP A 137 0.86 -14.91 -30.39
N ALA A 138 0.33 -14.83 -29.16
CA ALA A 138 -1.11 -14.86 -28.97
C ALA A 138 -1.74 -13.54 -29.44
N PRO A 139 -2.76 -13.58 -30.32
CA PRO A 139 -3.46 -12.38 -30.77
C PRO A 139 -4.23 -11.69 -29.61
N GLY A 140 -4.60 -12.45 -28.58
CA GLY A 140 -5.26 -11.98 -27.37
C GLY A 140 -5.88 -13.14 -26.59
N PRO A 141 -6.50 -12.88 -25.43
CA PRO A 141 -7.23 -13.91 -24.69
C PRO A 141 -8.50 -14.32 -25.46
N SER A 142 -8.88 -15.60 -25.33
CA SER A 142 -10.08 -16.15 -25.96
C SER A 142 -11.35 -15.57 -25.33
N ASP A 143 -12.43 -15.45 -26.11
CA ASP A 143 -13.72 -15.00 -25.57
C ASP A 143 -14.21 -15.98 -24.48
N GLY A 144 -14.63 -15.45 -23.33
CA GLY A 144 -15.01 -16.24 -22.16
C GLY A 144 -13.85 -16.80 -21.32
N GLN A 145 -12.60 -16.51 -21.68
CA GLN A 145 -11.43 -16.96 -20.91
C GLN A 145 -11.36 -16.25 -19.56
N THR A 146 -11.11 -17.01 -18.50
CA THR A 146 -10.79 -16.45 -17.17
C THR A 146 -9.28 -16.49 -16.96
N LEU A 147 -8.69 -15.34 -16.72
CA LEU A 147 -7.27 -15.16 -16.42
C LEU A 147 -7.10 -14.94 -14.92
N LYS A 148 -6.19 -15.71 -14.31
CA LYS A 148 -5.79 -15.55 -12.91
C LYS A 148 -4.36 -15.03 -12.86
N PHE A 149 -4.12 -14.04 -12.02
CA PHE A 149 -2.78 -13.56 -11.70
C PHE A 149 -2.20 -14.54 -10.68
N ARG A 150 -1.14 -15.26 -11.07
CA ARG A 150 -0.48 -16.28 -10.22
C ARG A 150 0.95 -15.86 -9.95
N ASP A 151 1.71 -16.72 -9.28
CA ASP A 151 3.15 -16.57 -9.01
C ASP A 151 3.99 -16.27 -10.25
N SER A 152 3.52 -16.70 -11.44
CA SER A 152 4.17 -16.45 -12.73
C SER A 152 3.95 -15.04 -13.29
N PHE A 153 3.09 -14.24 -12.68
CA PHE A 153 2.87 -12.83 -13.05
C PHE A 153 4.19 -12.07 -12.99
N LEU A 154 4.56 -11.37 -14.06
CA LEU A 154 5.81 -10.61 -14.10
C LEU A 154 5.59 -9.20 -13.58
N VAL A 155 6.02 -8.91 -12.36
CA VAL A 155 6.03 -7.57 -11.79
C VAL A 155 6.92 -6.67 -12.64
N ALA A 156 6.32 -5.58 -13.11
CA ALA A 156 6.88 -4.63 -14.06
C ALA A 156 7.42 -5.28 -15.35
N GLY A 157 7.00 -6.52 -15.66
CA GLY A 157 7.52 -7.30 -16.78
C GLY A 157 8.94 -7.84 -16.59
N ARG A 158 9.49 -7.82 -15.37
CA ARG A 158 10.89 -8.18 -15.10
C ARG A 158 11.07 -9.37 -14.17
N ILE A 159 10.35 -9.41 -13.05
CA ILE A 159 10.51 -10.44 -12.01
C ILE A 159 9.18 -11.14 -11.74
N ARG A 160 9.22 -12.46 -11.52
CA ARG A 160 8.02 -13.21 -11.14
C ARG A 160 7.53 -12.79 -9.76
N LEU A 161 6.22 -12.60 -9.62
CA LEU A 161 5.56 -12.18 -8.40
C LEU A 161 5.87 -13.13 -7.25
N GLY A 162 5.74 -14.44 -7.45
CA GLY A 162 6.04 -15.41 -6.39
C GLY A 162 7.48 -15.29 -5.90
N THR A 163 8.44 -15.19 -6.83
CA THR A 163 9.87 -15.02 -6.48
C THR A 163 10.14 -13.71 -5.72
N LEU A 164 9.43 -12.62 -6.07
CA LEU A 164 9.54 -11.36 -5.34
C LEU A 164 8.96 -11.47 -3.93
N LEU A 165 7.77 -12.07 -3.79
CA LEU A 165 7.13 -12.25 -2.48
C LEU A 165 7.93 -13.18 -1.57
N ASP A 166 8.49 -14.27 -2.11
CA ASP A 166 9.39 -15.16 -1.36
C ASP A 166 10.62 -14.40 -0.82
N LEU A 167 11.21 -13.53 -1.64
CA LEU A 167 12.36 -12.72 -1.25
C LEU A 167 12.01 -11.69 -0.17
N VAL A 168 10.85 -11.03 -0.30
CA VAL A 168 10.33 -10.05 0.66
C VAL A 168 9.99 -10.74 1.99
N ALA A 169 9.27 -11.86 1.96
CA ALA A 169 8.90 -12.62 3.14
C ALA A 169 10.14 -13.16 3.88
N MET A 170 11.07 -13.80 3.16
CA MET A 170 12.31 -14.29 3.77
C MET A 170 13.12 -13.15 4.42
N TYR A 171 13.14 -11.97 3.79
CA TYR A 171 13.83 -10.81 4.33
C TYR A 171 13.14 -10.26 5.60
N LEU A 172 11.81 -10.21 5.60
CA LEU A 172 11.01 -9.86 6.77
C LEU A 172 11.23 -10.84 7.93
N ASP A 173 11.13 -12.14 7.70
CA ASP A 173 11.38 -13.18 8.72
C ASP A 173 12.78 -13.03 9.34
N THR A 174 13.78 -12.71 8.50
CA THR A 174 15.16 -12.50 8.97
C THR A 174 15.29 -11.21 9.78
N LEU A 175 14.58 -10.15 9.38
CA LEU A 175 14.52 -8.88 10.11
C LEU A 175 13.89 -9.07 11.49
N GLU A 176 12.75 -9.77 11.54
CA GLU A 176 12.05 -10.10 12.78
C GLU A 176 12.90 -10.93 13.72
N THR A 177 13.55 -11.97 13.21
CA THR A 177 14.43 -12.84 14.00
C THR A 177 15.65 -12.08 14.53
N HIS A 178 16.24 -11.20 13.73
CA HIS A 178 17.46 -10.47 14.10
C HIS A 178 17.20 -9.35 15.12
N PHE A 179 16.06 -8.66 15.00
CA PHE A 179 15.71 -7.53 15.86
C PHE A 179 14.67 -7.83 16.94
N ASP A 180 14.14 -9.06 16.99
CA ASP A 180 13.12 -9.50 17.95
C ASP A 180 11.87 -8.60 17.94
N LEU A 181 11.38 -8.27 16.73
CA LEU A 181 10.35 -7.23 16.51
C LEU A 181 8.99 -7.53 17.16
N PHE A 182 8.62 -8.80 17.28
CA PHE A 182 7.29 -9.23 17.71
C PHE A 182 7.33 -10.27 18.83
N SER A 183 8.34 -10.21 19.72
CA SER A 183 8.36 -11.11 20.87
C SER A 183 7.12 -10.91 21.75
N ASP A 184 6.49 -12.03 22.16
CA ASP A 184 5.30 -12.09 23.03
C ASP A 184 5.54 -11.57 24.46
N VAL A 185 6.63 -10.83 24.70
CA VAL A 185 6.87 -10.15 25.96
C VAL A 185 5.93 -8.97 26.00
N ALA A 186 4.71 -9.23 26.47
CA ALA A 186 3.69 -8.24 26.77
C ALA A 186 4.36 -7.03 27.43
N ILE A 187 4.32 -5.91 26.72
CA ILE A 187 4.69 -4.60 27.25
C ILE A 187 3.66 -4.31 28.33
N GLU A 188 3.92 -4.73 29.57
CA GLU A 188 3.36 -4.03 30.73
C GLU A 188 3.91 -2.61 30.62
N PRO A 189 3.08 -1.58 30.43
CA PRO A 189 3.55 -0.22 30.46
C PRO A 189 4.12 0.00 31.86
N ASP A 190 5.45 0.07 31.92
CA ASP A 190 6.22 0.35 33.13
C ASP A 190 5.73 1.71 33.63
N LEU A 191 4.85 1.69 34.62
CA LEU A 191 4.37 2.88 35.32
C LEU A 191 5.62 3.57 35.85
N LEU A 192 5.91 4.76 35.31
CA LEU A 192 7.00 5.60 35.77
C LEU A 192 6.96 5.68 37.31
N PRO A 193 8.11 5.57 38.01
CA PRO A 193 8.13 5.64 39.46
C PRO A 193 7.81 7.07 39.91
N GLY A 194 6.54 7.29 40.18
CA GLY A 194 5.97 8.50 40.75
C GLY A 194 5.05 9.24 39.78
N GLU A 195 3.74 9.01 39.88
CA GLU A 195 2.76 10.10 40.04
C GLU A 195 1.34 9.57 40.30
N ILE A 196 0.90 9.86 41.54
CA ILE A 196 -0.47 10.12 42.05
C ILE A 196 -1.41 8.91 42.24
N ASP A 197 -1.52 8.53 43.50
CA ASP A 197 -2.59 7.71 44.08
C ASP A 197 -3.95 8.44 43.98
N PRO A 198 -4.96 7.87 43.30
CA PRO A 198 -6.27 8.52 43.13
C PRO A 198 -7.06 8.69 44.44
N ASP A 199 -6.59 8.16 45.57
CA ASP A 199 -7.33 8.16 46.83
C ASP A 199 -7.09 9.37 47.76
N THR A 200 -6.43 10.44 47.30
CA THR A 200 -6.10 11.61 48.16
C THR A 200 -6.84 12.93 47.87
N VAL A 201 -7.88 12.96 47.04
CA VAL A 201 -8.72 14.18 46.89
C VAL A 201 -9.96 14.10 47.79
N GLN A 202 -9.78 14.46 49.07
CA GLN A 202 -10.88 14.98 49.89
C GLN A 202 -11.12 16.44 49.50
N LEU A 203 -12.25 16.72 48.85
CA LEU A 203 -12.81 18.06 48.76
C LEU A 203 -14.14 18.08 49.51
N ASP A 204 -14.13 18.80 50.62
CA ASP A 204 -15.24 19.02 51.52
C ASP A 204 -16.45 19.66 50.82
N ALA A 205 -17.62 19.14 51.17
CA ALA A 205 -18.91 19.75 50.91
C ALA A 205 -19.23 20.81 51.98
N SER A 206 -19.43 22.07 51.59
CA SER A 206 -20.57 22.88 52.03
C SER A 206 -20.54 24.28 51.40
N SER A 207 -21.56 24.63 50.62
CA SER A 207 -22.40 25.82 50.85
C SER A 207 -23.36 25.98 49.67
N THR A 208 -24.62 25.69 49.97
CA THR A 208 -25.83 26.12 49.25
C THR A 208 -25.89 27.63 49.08
N ASP A 209 -26.44 28.10 47.95
CA ASP A 209 -27.63 28.96 47.94
C ASP A 209 -28.18 29.15 46.51
N ASP A 210 -29.43 28.71 46.37
CA ASP A 210 -30.60 29.20 45.63
C ASP A 210 -30.47 30.18 44.43
N ILE A 211 -31.25 29.88 43.38
CA ILE A 211 -32.35 30.69 42.77
C ILE A 211 -32.72 30.02 41.44
N GLU A 212 -33.80 29.23 41.40
CA GLU A 212 -35.18 29.60 41.01
C GLU A 212 -35.39 29.79 39.49
N SER A 213 -36.13 28.81 38.95
CA SER A 213 -36.96 28.74 37.73
C SER A 213 -37.09 29.94 36.80
N ASP A 214 -37.05 29.68 35.48
CA ASP A 214 -38.24 29.90 34.65
C ASP A 214 -38.16 29.12 33.31
N ASP A 215 -39.24 28.42 33.00
CA ASP A 215 -39.58 27.83 31.71
C ASP A 215 -40.72 28.72 31.17
N PRO A 216 -40.72 29.18 29.90
CA PRO A 216 -41.70 28.56 29.01
C PRO A 216 -41.34 28.54 27.51
N ALA A 217 -41.70 27.40 26.91
CA ALA A 217 -42.47 27.19 25.69
C ALA A 217 -42.21 28.02 24.40
N ALA A 218 -42.02 27.24 23.34
CA ALA A 218 -42.55 27.39 21.97
C ALA A 218 -42.08 28.59 21.12
N ASP A 219 -41.34 28.30 20.05
CA ASP A 219 -41.87 28.52 18.70
C ASP A 219 -41.02 27.80 17.65
N SER A 220 -41.68 27.19 16.66
CA SER A 220 -41.06 26.92 15.35
C SER A 220 -41.47 28.07 14.44
N PRO A 221 -40.55 28.56 13.60
CA PRO A 221 -40.94 28.57 12.20
C PRO A 221 -39.82 28.19 11.23
N GLU A 222 -40.30 27.78 10.07
CA GLU A 222 -39.64 27.39 8.85
C GLU A 222 -38.58 28.41 8.38
N SER A 223 -37.47 27.90 7.82
CA SER A 223 -36.74 28.63 6.78
C SER A 223 -36.24 27.68 5.69
N SER A 224 -36.83 27.89 4.53
CA SER A 224 -36.48 27.44 3.19
C SER A 224 -35.07 27.81 2.73
N VAL A 225 -34.48 26.94 1.90
CA VAL A 225 -33.63 27.23 0.72
C VAL A 225 -32.23 27.83 1.00
N ASP A 226 -31.16 27.09 0.73
CA ASP A 226 -30.40 27.29 -0.52
C ASP A 226 -29.36 26.21 -0.79
N ASP A 227 -29.22 25.96 -2.09
CA ASP A 227 -28.39 24.99 -2.78
C ASP A 227 -26.93 25.51 -2.85
N ALA A 228 -25.98 24.76 -2.29
CA ALA A 228 -24.57 24.97 -2.52
C ALA A 228 -23.84 23.62 -2.46
N SER A 229 -23.75 22.98 -3.61
CA SER A 229 -22.81 21.91 -3.91
C SER A 229 -21.37 22.42 -3.75
N GLU A 230 -20.76 22.17 -2.60
CA GLU A 230 -19.30 22.17 -2.49
C GLU A 230 -18.77 20.81 -2.91
N ASP A 231 -18.40 20.75 -4.20
CA ASP A 231 -17.60 19.70 -4.81
C ASP A 231 -16.19 19.75 -4.19
N VAL A 232 -16.03 19.10 -3.04
CA VAL A 232 -14.72 18.80 -2.47
C VAL A 232 -14.19 17.58 -3.21
N THR A 233 -13.63 17.81 -4.40
CA THR A 233 -12.73 16.84 -5.04
C THR A 233 -11.52 16.66 -4.11
N SER A 234 -11.61 15.66 -3.24
CA SER A 234 -10.45 15.11 -2.56
C SER A 234 -9.46 14.68 -3.67
N PRO A 235 -8.18 15.08 -3.60
CA PRO A 235 -7.18 14.59 -4.54
C PRO A 235 -7.21 13.07 -4.48
N SER A 236 -7.47 12.43 -5.62
CA SER A 236 -7.61 10.97 -5.64
C SER A 236 -6.32 10.34 -5.15
N ASP A 237 -6.41 9.24 -4.41
CA ASP A 237 -5.25 8.49 -3.91
C ASP A 237 -4.26 8.12 -5.04
N ALA A 238 -4.75 8.05 -6.28
CA ALA A 238 -3.94 7.84 -7.48
C ALA A 238 -2.99 9.01 -7.81
N ASP A 239 -3.38 10.26 -7.53
CA ASP A 239 -2.52 11.43 -7.74
C ASP A 239 -1.48 11.55 -6.64
N SER A 240 -1.82 11.19 -5.40
CA SER A 240 -0.84 11.09 -4.30
C SER A 240 0.22 10.02 -4.56
N LEU A 241 -0.18 8.87 -5.11
CA LEU A 241 0.76 7.81 -5.51
C LEU A 241 1.64 8.23 -6.68
N ARG A 242 1.11 9.00 -7.64
CA ARG A 242 1.90 9.55 -8.76
C ARG A 242 2.98 10.52 -8.29
N ASP A 243 2.64 11.41 -7.37
CA ASP A 243 3.59 12.35 -6.79
C ASP A 243 4.68 11.61 -5.99
N ALA A 244 4.31 10.58 -5.21
CA ALA A 244 5.27 9.75 -4.51
C ALA A 244 6.23 8.99 -5.46
N LEU A 245 5.72 8.49 -6.59
CA LEU A 245 6.54 7.81 -7.61
C LEU A 245 7.47 8.80 -8.35
N LEU A 246 7.03 10.04 -8.59
CA LEU A 246 7.85 11.10 -9.14
C LEU A 246 8.97 11.52 -8.18
N GLU A 247 8.68 11.59 -6.89
CA GLU A 247 9.66 11.89 -5.85
C GLU A 247 10.73 10.79 -5.74
N VAL A 248 10.31 9.51 -5.75
CA VAL A 248 11.22 8.35 -5.79
C VAL A 248 12.09 8.36 -7.05
N ARG A 249 11.51 8.68 -8.22
CA ARG A 249 12.27 8.80 -9.48
C ARG A 249 13.34 9.89 -9.40
N ASN A 250 13.01 11.05 -8.83
CA ASN A 250 13.95 12.16 -8.69
C ASN A 250 15.07 11.82 -7.69
N LEU A 251 14.78 11.08 -6.62
CA LEU A 251 15.78 10.58 -5.68
C LEU A 251 16.73 9.57 -6.32
N VAL A 252 16.23 8.63 -7.13
CA VAL A 252 17.05 7.65 -7.85
C VAL A 252 17.94 8.33 -8.91
N ALA A 253 17.46 9.39 -9.56
CA ALA A 253 18.24 10.14 -10.55
C ALA A 253 19.40 10.95 -9.94
N LEU A 254 19.31 11.29 -8.65
CA LEU A 254 20.36 12.01 -7.91
C LEU A 254 21.48 11.08 -7.44
N ASP A 255 21.19 9.80 -7.21
CA ASP A 255 22.17 8.80 -6.72
C ASP A 255 23.06 8.21 -7.85
N GLN A 256 22.74 8.54 -9.12
CA GLN A 256 23.51 8.13 -10.31
C GLN A 256 24.47 9.21 -10.85
N ARG A 257 24.71 10.31 -10.10
CA ARG A 257 25.68 11.36 -10.43
C ARG A 257 26.82 11.39 -9.41
#